data_AF-A0A1L3ZW40-F1
#
_entry.id   AF-A0A1L3ZW40-F1
#
_cell.length_a   1.000
_cell.length_b   1.000
_cell.length_c   1.000
_cell.angle_alpha   90.00
_cell.angle_beta   90.00
_cell.angle_gamma   90.00
#
_symmetry.space_group_name_H-M   'P 1'
#
loop_
_entity.id
_entity.type
_entity.pdbx_description
1 polymer ?
#
loop_
_entity_poly.entity_id
_entity_poly.type
_entity_poly.pdbx_seq_one_letter_code
_entity_poly.pdbx_strand_id
1 'polypeptide(L)'
;MQERALASDDKPLVVITGAAGNIGRSLTAALCHRYSIVGIDLKGGGTDFPVIEADFTSDDSMAAAMEKLPRFILLTLLGAGIWTGLLAMAGYWLGAEYRQVARYLGPTSTIILGSAFVYYIYRVVTFRRR
;
A
#
# COMPACT_ATOMS: atom_id res chain seq x y z
N MET A 1 -2.30 -24.69 7.58
CA MET A 1 -2.51 -24.98 6.14
C MET A 1 -3.97 -24.69 5.78
N GLN A 2 -4.38 -23.42 5.79
CA GLN A 2 -5.76 -23.01 5.51
C GLN A 2 -5.70 -21.79 4.58
N GLU A 3 -5.17 -22.03 3.38
CA GLU A 3 -4.77 -20.99 2.43
C GLU A 3 -5.44 -21.17 1.06
N ARG A 4 -6.59 -21.87 0.99
CA ARG A 4 -7.26 -22.15 -0.29
C ARG A 4 -8.77 -22.06 -0.19
N ALA A 5 -9.27 -20.83 -0.28
CA ALA A 5 -10.53 -20.50 -0.94
C ALA A 5 -10.58 -18.98 -1.21
N LEU A 6 -9.54 -18.40 -1.83
CA LEU A 6 -9.72 -17.11 -2.49
C LEU A 6 -10.63 -17.36 -3.70
N ALA A 7 -11.75 -16.66 -3.74
CA ALA A 7 -12.81 -16.82 -4.73
C ALA A 7 -12.29 -17.06 -6.15
N SER A 8 -12.60 -18.23 -6.70
CA SER A 8 -12.39 -18.59 -8.10
C SER A 8 -13.57 -18.10 -8.95
N ASP A 9 -13.81 -16.79 -8.96
CA ASP A 9 -14.80 -16.15 -9.81
C ASP A 9 -14.09 -15.06 -10.61
N ASP A 10 -14.32 -14.98 -11.93
CA ASP A 10 -13.68 -14.03 -12.87
C ASP A 10 -14.10 -12.56 -12.59
N LYS A 11 -14.82 -12.34 -11.48
CA LYS A 11 -15.36 -11.07 -11.04
C LYS A 11 -14.35 -10.30 -10.19
N PRO A 12 -14.27 -8.97 -10.34
CA PRO A 12 -13.47 -8.13 -9.46
C PRO A 12 -13.89 -8.30 -7.98
N LEU A 13 -12.90 -8.31 -7.10
CA LEU A 13 -13.09 -8.48 -5.66
C LEU A 13 -13.45 -7.15 -4.99
N VAL A 14 -14.48 -7.17 -4.13
CA VAL A 14 -14.86 -6.07 -3.24
C VAL A 14 -14.77 -6.53 -1.79
N VAL A 15 -14.11 -5.72 -0.97
CA VAL A 15 -14.03 -5.93 0.48
C VAL A 15 -15.01 -5.00 1.18
N ILE A 16 -15.84 -5.53 2.07
CA ILE A 16 -16.84 -4.75 2.83
C ILE A 16 -16.53 -4.83 4.32
N THR A 17 -16.37 -3.69 4.99
CA THR A 17 -16.25 -3.61 6.46
C THR A 17 -17.64 -3.51 7.10
N GLY A 18 -17.88 -4.19 8.22
CA GLY A 18 -19.21 -4.31 8.81
C GLY A 18 -20.17 -5.12 7.94
N ALA A 19 -19.65 -6.13 7.24
CA ALA A 19 -20.38 -6.84 6.20
C ALA A 19 -21.59 -7.65 6.70
N ALA A 20 -21.59 -8.09 7.95
CA ALA A 20 -22.69 -8.85 8.54
C ALA A 20 -23.87 -7.97 8.98
N GLY A 21 -23.69 -6.65 9.06
CA GLY A 21 -24.74 -5.69 9.41
C GLY A 21 -25.78 -5.45 8.29
N ASN A 22 -26.85 -4.72 8.60
CA ASN A 22 -27.95 -4.45 7.65
C ASN A 22 -27.48 -3.76 6.36
N ILE A 23 -26.60 -2.76 6.48
CA ILE A 23 -26.03 -2.06 5.32
C ILE A 23 -25.10 -2.99 4.55
N GLY A 24 -24.21 -3.70 5.25
CA GLY A 24 -23.27 -4.66 4.65
C GLY A 24 -23.98 -5.72 3.81
N ARG A 25 -25.04 -6.34 4.35
CA ARG A 25 -25.86 -7.33 3.63
C ARG A 25 -26.60 -6.74 2.44
N SER A 26 -27.15 -5.54 2.57
CA SER A 26 -27.85 -4.85 1.47
C SER A 26 -26.88 -4.48 0.34
N LEU A 27 -25.69 -4.01 0.70
CA LEU A 27 -24.62 -3.71 -0.23
C LEU A 27 -24.14 -4.98 -0.93
N THR A 28 -23.99 -6.08 -0.20
CA THR A 28 -23.68 -7.39 -0.77
C THR A 28 -24.76 -7.83 -1.76
N ALA A 29 -26.04 -7.75 -1.39
CA ALA A 29 -27.14 -8.12 -2.27
C ALA A 29 -27.17 -7.30 -3.57
N ALA A 30 -26.78 -6.02 -3.51
CA ALA A 30 -26.70 -5.15 -4.68
C ALA A 30 -25.47 -5.43 -5.57
N LEU A 31 -24.37 -5.90 -4.98
CA LEU A 31 -23.07 -6.01 -5.67
C LEU A 31 -22.69 -7.44 -6.07
N CYS A 32 -23.27 -8.48 -5.45
CA CYS A 32 -22.85 -9.87 -5.62
C CYS A 32 -22.97 -10.40 -7.06
N HIS A 33 -23.84 -9.78 -7.88
CA HIS A 33 -23.96 -10.13 -9.29
C HIS A 33 -22.70 -9.75 -10.09
N ARG A 34 -22.06 -8.63 -9.76
CA ARG A 34 -20.91 -8.09 -10.52
C ARG A 34 -19.56 -8.27 -9.85
N TYR A 35 -19.56 -8.47 -8.53
CA TYR A 35 -18.34 -8.54 -7.74
C TYR A 35 -18.32 -9.82 -6.90
N SER A 36 -17.12 -10.35 -6.71
CA SER A 36 -16.86 -11.32 -5.65
C SER A 36 -16.71 -10.55 -4.33
N ILE A 37 -17.31 -11.04 -3.25
CA ILE A 37 -17.42 -10.29 -2.00
C ILE A 37 -16.69 -11.03 -0.89
N VAL A 38 -15.84 -10.29 -0.16
CA VAL A 38 -15.23 -10.72 1.10
C VAL A 38 -15.56 -9.69 2.17
N GLY A 39 -16.17 -10.15 3.26
CA GLY A 39 -16.53 -9.30 4.39
C GLY A 39 -15.44 -9.23 5.45
N ILE A 40 -15.45 -8.16 6.24
CA ILE A 40 -14.75 -8.03 7.52
C ILE A 40 -15.79 -7.64 8.56
N ASP A 41 -15.92 -8.39 9.65
CA ASP A 41 -16.89 -8.09 10.72
C ASP A 41 -16.44 -8.70 12.06
N LEU A 42 -17.09 -8.29 13.17
CA LEU A 42 -16.83 -8.78 14.52
C LEU A 42 -17.12 -10.28 14.67
N LYS A 43 -18.12 -10.80 13.95
CA LYS A 43 -18.53 -12.22 13.99
C LYS A 43 -18.71 -12.78 12.59
N GLY A 44 -18.13 -13.96 12.37
CA GLY A 44 -18.26 -14.76 11.16
C GLY A 44 -19.43 -15.71 11.33
N GLY A 45 -20.59 -15.35 10.78
CA GLY A 45 -21.75 -16.21 10.87
C GLY A 45 -23.00 -15.63 10.24
N GLY A 46 -23.74 -16.48 9.53
CA GLY A 46 -25.04 -16.13 8.95
C GLY A 46 -24.99 -15.24 7.71
N THR A 47 -23.86 -15.21 6.99
CA THR A 47 -23.71 -14.53 5.69
C THR A 47 -23.42 -15.56 4.59
N ASP A 48 -23.96 -15.34 3.39
CA ASP A 48 -23.74 -16.23 2.23
C ASP A 48 -22.40 -15.98 1.51
N PHE A 49 -21.52 -15.19 2.12
CA PHE A 49 -20.21 -14.79 1.60
C PHE A 49 -19.15 -14.92 2.70
N PRO A 50 -17.87 -15.14 2.34
CA PRO A 50 -16.79 -15.29 3.31
C PRO A 50 -16.59 -14.02 4.13
N VAL A 51 -16.45 -14.17 5.45
CA VAL A 51 -16.18 -13.07 6.39
C VAL A 51 -14.90 -13.36 7.16
N ILE A 52 -13.99 -12.40 7.16
CA ILE A 52 -12.82 -12.38 8.04
C ILE A 52 -13.27 -11.77 9.37
N GLU A 53 -13.16 -12.55 10.44
CA GLU A 53 -13.45 -12.07 11.78
C GLU A 53 -12.37 -11.09 12.22
N ALA A 54 -12.79 -9.87 12.57
CA ALA A 54 -11.93 -8.82 13.08
C ALA A 54 -12.68 -8.03 14.16
N ASP A 55 -12.31 -8.25 15.41
CA ASP A 55 -12.79 -7.48 16.54
C ASP A 55 -11.82 -6.35 16.87
N PHE A 56 -12.15 -5.15 16.41
CA PHE A 56 -11.37 -3.93 16.70
C PHE A 56 -11.74 -3.29 18.05
N THR A 57 -12.72 -3.83 18.76
CA THR A 57 -13.20 -3.34 20.06
C THR A 57 -12.70 -4.19 21.24
N SER A 58 -12.15 -5.37 20.97
CA SER A 58 -11.59 -6.28 21.96
C SER A 58 -10.21 -5.84 22.42
N ASP A 59 -10.04 -5.69 23.73
CA ASP A 59 -8.76 -5.44 24.37
C ASP A 59 -7.75 -6.55 24.07
N ASP A 60 -8.18 -7.81 23.98
CA ASP A 60 -7.32 -8.95 23.67
C ASP A 60 -6.79 -8.89 22.22
N SER A 61 -7.64 -8.46 21.27
CA SER A 61 -7.25 -8.28 19.87
C SER A 61 -6.29 -7.10 19.71
N MET A 62 -6.51 -6.03 20.47
CA MET A 62 -5.60 -4.89 20.55
C MET A 62 -4.26 -5.26 21.21
N ALA A 63 -4.27 -6.05 22.28
CA ALA A 63 -3.08 -6.54 22.95
C ALA A 63 -2.23 -7.42 22.02
N ALA A 64 -2.86 -8.38 21.33
CA ALA A 64 -2.19 -9.24 20.36
C ALA A 64 -1.59 -8.45 19.17
N ALA A 65 -2.25 -7.36 18.74
CA ALA A 65 -1.69 -6.46 17.73
C ALA A 65 -0.50 -5.66 18.27
N MET A 66 -0.60 -5.16 19.51
CA MET A 66 0.45 -4.40 20.19
C MET A 66 1.73 -5.22 20.38
N GLU A 67 1.64 -6.53 20.67
CA GLU A 67 2.81 -7.41 20.81
C GLU A 67 3.71 -7.45 19.56
N LYS A 68 3.13 -7.27 18.36
CA LYS A 68 3.88 -7.28 17.09
C LYS A 68 4.50 -5.93 16.76
N LEU A 69 4.04 -4.85 17.40
CA LEU A 69 4.43 -3.48 17.08
C LEU A 69 5.90 -3.17 17.43
N PRO A 70 6.49 -3.62 18.56
CA PRO A 70 7.90 -3.36 18.88
C PRO A 70 8.86 -3.83 17.78
N ARG A 71 8.61 -4.99 17.17
CA ARG A 71 9.44 -5.51 16.07
C ARG A 71 9.32 -4.62 14.84
N PHE A 72 8.10 -4.22 14.48
CA PHE A 72 7.86 -3.31 13.35
C PHE A 72 8.55 -1.97 13.56
N ILE A 73 8.39 -1.37 14.76
CA ILE A 73 9.01 -0.09 15.13
C ILE A 73 10.53 -0.20 15.07
N LEU A 74 11.12 -1.26 15.67
CA LEU A 74 12.56 -1.43 15.69
C LEU A 74 13.13 -1.56 14.27
N LEU A 75 12.52 -2.40 13.43
CA LEU A 75 12.96 -2.56 12.04
C LEU A 75 12.78 -1.29 11.22
N THR A 76 11.70 -0.54 11.44
CA THR A 76 11.43 0.74 10.75
C THR A 76 12.42 1.81 11.18
N LEU A 77 12.68 1.93 12.49
CA LEU A 77 13.61 2.91 13.04
C LEU A 77 15.04 2.60 12.60
N LEU A 78 15.44 1.33 12.62
CA LEU A 78 16.75 0.90 12.12
C LEU A 78 16.86 1.15 10.62
N GLY A 79 15.88 0.74 9.81
CA GLY A 79 15.89 0.95 8.37
C GLY A 79 15.97 2.43 8.01
N ALA A 80 15.10 3.26 8.58
CA ALA A 80 15.09 4.70 8.36
C ALA A 80 16.36 5.38 8.89
N GLY A 81 16.84 5.00 10.07
CA GLY A 81 18.03 5.54 10.70
C GLY A 81 19.30 5.19 9.92
N ILE A 82 19.46 3.93 9.53
CA ILE A 82 20.59 3.46 8.71
C ILE A 82 20.55 4.18 7.36
N TRP A 83 19.40 4.18 6.68
CA TRP A 83 19.30 4.82 5.37
C TRP A 83 19.59 6.32 5.43
N THR A 84 18.96 7.03 6.36
CA THR A 84 19.15 8.49 6.52
C THR A 84 20.57 8.80 6.98
N GLY A 85 21.14 8.02 7.88
CA GLY A 85 22.52 8.15 8.32
C GLY A 85 23.52 7.93 7.19
N LEU A 86 23.32 6.89 6.37
CA LEU A 86 24.13 6.63 5.18
C LEU A 86 24.05 7.77 4.17
N LEU A 87 22.85 8.28 3.88
CA LEU A 87 22.68 9.43 2.99
C LEU A 87 23.31 10.71 3.56
N ALA A 88 23.17 10.96 4.86
CA ALA A 88 23.78 12.10 5.53
C ALA A 88 25.31 12.01 5.50
N MET A 89 25.88 10.83 5.75
CA MET A 89 27.32 10.59 5.68
C MET A 89 27.84 10.71 4.24
N ALA A 90 27.12 10.14 3.26
CA ALA A 90 27.44 10.30 1.85
C ALA A 90 27.39 11.78 1.44
N GLY A 91 26.36 12.52 1.87
CA GLY A 91 26.24 13.96 1.64
C GLY A 91 27.33 14.77 2.33
N TYR A 92 27.73 14.40 3.54
CA TYR A 92 28.84 15.04 4.27
C TYR A 92 30.17 14.81 3.57
N TRP A 93 30.45 13.59 3.11
CA TRP A 93 31.69 13.25 2.41
C TRP A 93 31.74 13.88 1.01
N LEU A 94 30.61 13.88 0.29
CA LEU A 94 30.45 14.59 -0.98
C LEU A 94 30.53 16.12 -0.80
N GLY A 95 30.12 16.60 0.39
CA GLY A 95 30.32 17.92 0.98
C GLY A 95 31.71 18.49 0.79
N ALA A 96 32.73 17.68 1.10
CA ALA A 96 34.13 18.06 1.03
C ALA A 96 34.61 18.33 -0.42
N GLU A 97 33.97 17.72 -1.42
CA GLU A 97 34.37 17.74 -2.83
C GLU A 97 33.31 18.35 -3.78
N TYR A 98 32.37 19.16 -3.27
CA TYR A 98 31.23 19.72 -4.01
C TYR A 98 31.58 20.33 -5.38
N ARG A 99 32.78 20.88 -5.53
CA ARG A 99 33.26 21.51 -6.77
C ARG A 99 33.42 20.53 -7.94
N GLN A 100 33.71 19.25 -7.67
CA GLN A 100 33.84 18.21 -8.69
C GLN A 100 32.50 17.58 -9.02
N VAL A 101 31.66 17.37 -7.99
CA VAL A 101 30.34 16.73 -8.14
C VAL A 101 29.36 17.65 -8.84
N ALA A 102 29.37 18.96 -8.55
CA ALA A 102 28.51 19.94 -9.22
C ALA A 102 28.70 19.95 -10.74
N ARG A 103 29.92 19.65 -11.23
CA ARG A 103 30.22 19.55 -12.67
C ARG A 103 29.50 18.38 -13.34
N TYR A 104 29.22 17.29 -12.61
CA TYR A 104 28.50 16.12 -13.13
C TYR A 104 27.00 16.16 -12.80
N LEU A 105 26.63 16.58 -11.57
CA LEU A 105 25.25 16.58 -11.09
C LEU A 105 24.37 17.54 -11.90
N GLY A 106 24.86 18.75 -12.21
CA GLY A 106 24.10 19.76 -12.94
C GLY A 106 23.70 19.28 -14.34
N PRO A 107 24.64 18.89 -15.22
CA PRO A 107 24.32 18.40 -16.55
C PRO A 107 23.49 17.12 -16.52
N THR A 108 23.84 16.16 -15.65
CA THR A 108 23.14 14.86 -15.59
C THR A 108 21.70 15.02 -15.14
N SER A 109 21.44 15.81 -14.09
CA SER A 109 20.08 16.12 -13.64
C SER A 109 19.28 16.83 -14.73
N THR A 110 19.88 17.78 -15.43
CA THR A 110 19.23 18.51 -16.53
C THR A 110 18.85 17.59 -17.68
N ILE A 111 19.72 16.65 -18.06
CA ILE A 111 19.44 15.67 -19.12
C ILE A 111 18.31 14.73 -18.71
N ILE A 112 18.34 14.18 -17.48
CA ILE A 112 17.31 13.27 -16.97
C ILE A 112 15.95 13.97 -16.91
N LEU A 113 15.90 15.17 -16.32
CA LEU A 113 14.67 15.93 -16.20
C LEU A 113 14.15 16.39 -17.57
N GLY A 114 15.04 16.85 -18.45
CA GLY A 114 14.68 17.25 -19.81
C GLY A 114 14.11 16.10 -20.62
N SER A 115 14.73 14.91 -20.55
CA SER A 115 14.23 13.72 -21.25
C SER A 115 12.91 13.20 -20.67
N ALA A 116 12.75 13.18 -19.35
CA ALA A 116 11.47 12.86 -18.71
C ALA A 116 10.36 13.86 -19.08
N PHE A 117 10.69 15.16 -19.16
CA PHE A 117 9.76 16.22 -19.56
C PHE A 117 9.33 16.08 -21.02
N VAL A 118 10.29 15.88 -21.94
CA VAL A 118 9.99 15.65 -23.37
C VAL A 118 9.15 14.39 -23.55
N TYR A 119 9.49 13.29 -22.86
CA TYR A 119 8.69 12.07 -22.86
C TYR A 119 7.28 12.33 -22.33
N TYR A 120 7.13 13.10 -21.25
CA TYR A 120 5.83 13.43 -20.70
C TYR A 120 5.00 14.27 -21.68
N ILE A 121 5.58 15.28 -22.34
CA ILE A 121 4.87 16.07 -23.35
C ILE A 121 4.49 15.20 -24.55
N TYR A 122 5.41 14.37 -25.05
CA TYR A 122 5.11 13.38 -26.09
C TYR A 122 3.94 12.50 -25.65
N ARG A 123 3.99 11.96 -24.44
CA ARG A 123 2.94 11.12 -23.87
C ARG A 123 1.63 11.88 -23.81
N VAL A 124 1.59 13.10 -23.28
CA VAL A 124 0.38 13.91 -23.11
C VAL A 124 -0.25 14.28 -24.45
N VAL A 125 0.54 14.74 -25.42
CA VAL A 125 0.05 15.11 -26.76
C VAL A 125 -0.40 13.88 -27.55
N THR A 126 0.31 12.76 -27.39
CA THR A 126 0.00 11.50 -28.08
C THR A 126 -1.14 10.73 -27.42
N PHE A 127 -1.46 11.01 -26.14
CA PHE A 127 -2.59 10.38 -25.44
C PHE A 127 -3.92 11.03 -25.85
N ARG A 128 -4.36 10.75 -27.07
CA ARG A 128 -5.69 11.06 -27.57
C ARG A 128 -6.68 10.03 -27.04
N ARG A 129 -7.72 10.53 -26.36
CA ARG A 129 -8.84 9.86 -25.67
C ARG A 129 -9.24 8.50 -26.27
N ARG A 130 -9.21 7.46 -25.43
CA ARG A 130 -10.23 6.41 -25.45
C ARG A 130 -11.23 6.70 -24.35
#